data_AF-B7QDG4-F1
#
_entry.id   AF-B7QDG4-F1
#
_cell.length_a   1.000
_cell.length_b   1.000
_cell.length_c   1.000
_cell.angle_alpha   90.00
_cell.angle_beta   90.00
_cell.angle_gamma   90.00
#
_symmetry.space_group_name_H-M   'P 1'
#
loop_
_entity.id
_entity.type
_entity.pdbx_description
1 polymer ?
#
loop_
_entity_poly.entity_id
_entity_poly.type
_entity_poly.pdbx_seq_one_letter_code
_entity_poly.pdbx_strand_id
1 'polypeptide(L)'
;MSESETGTAVKVALLLRNSYFNPEAPVEQHLERCIFLARSSQAAFQIFYRMLHKIAPLEKIVAFLTAVCKVLLRNHALKVKAVGKENVLPDEEEDVSDTNSSRPVQCLEKDTVQSLAEVLAVTYSTIRNKKELIRNAKLKDSWKVLVGSMSKVACVTFGECEELQSKLSALSVASLVSFESSSSLSSRCFSLLRTMLNCTGDAPVLTVEAKSCLVFLCNMKRSADVLSRVAESLNELQDATPRKRQRVRFVVEKPFSAGTGLEILRYLLCTPHLQDLLLNKHLLPLFNIWSILFRCAESLKRQLCHAASSSTSVLVTSYELFLLLTAILQGQINPIYLNASKSFFMMGLATPEYAEKLISLLAIYSLVPVIPAQEGAKKALSIRTVEIYLNASKSFFMMGLATPEYAEKLISLLAIYAPVLVANIKPIGKAILKHAKLLAPAPTQMASIVTMLDKLKINTPEPSQEDAENSAQAEEVPQAEEHNNQQNA
;
A
#
# COMPACT_ATOMS: atom_id res chain seq x y z
N MET A 1 -11.24 -6.34 11.89
CA MET A 1 -12.50 -6.80 12.47
C MET A 1 -12.18 -7.38 13.83
N SER A 2 -12.83 -6.88 14.87
CA SER A 2 -12.71 -7.43 16.22
C SER A 2 -13.42 -8.80 16.30
N GLU A 3 -13.04 -9.66 17.24
CA GLU A 3 -13.65 -10.99 17.38
C GLU A 3 -15.18 -10.92 17.57
N SER A 4 -15.67 -9.87 18.25
CA SER A 4 -17.10 -9.61 18.46
C SER A 4 -17.86 -9.31 17.16
N GLU A 5 -17.27 -8.53 16.24
CA GLU A 5 -17.86 -8.19 14.94
C GLU A 5 -18.00 -9.43 14.04
N THR A 6 -17.00 -10.31 14.08
CA THR A 6 -17.06 -11.61 13.37
C THR A 6 -18.18 -12.51 13.89
N GLY A 7 -18.45 -12.49 15.19
CA GLY A 7 -19.54 -13.28 15.79
C GLY A 7 -20.92 -12.83 15.31
N THR A 8 -21.15 -11.51 15.27
CA THR A 8 -22.41 -10.94 14.78
C THR A 8 -22.61 -11.18 13.28
N ALA A 9 -21.56 -11.01 12.47
CA ALA A 9 -21.61 -11.27 11.03
C ALA A 9 -21.99 -12.73 10.69
N VAL A 10 -21.48 -13.71 11.44
CA VAL A 10 -21.83 -15.12 11.26
C VAL A 10 -23.27 -15.40 11.64
N LYS A 11 -23.79 -14.81 12.73
CA LYS A 11 -25.20 -14.94 13.13
C LYS A 11 -26.14 -14.39 12.06
N VAL A 12 -25.86 -13.21 11.52
CA VAL A 12 -26.62 -12.63 10.40
C VAL A 12 -26.56 -13.54 9.18
N ALA A 13 -25.39 -14.08 8.84
CA ALA A 13 -25.26 -14.97 7.71
C ALA A 13 -26.03 -16.29 7.89
N LEU A 14 -26.07 -16.84 9.11
CA LEU A 14 -26.87 -18.03 9.44
C LEU A 14 -28.37 -17.77 9.28
N LEU A 15 -28.87 -16.61 9.72
CA LEU A 15 -30.28 -16.22 9.55
C LEU A 15 -30.66 -16.14 8.06
N LEU A 16 -29.75 -15.63 7.24
CA LEU A 16 -29.97 -15.47 5.79
C LEU A 16 -29.74 -16.77 4.99
N ARG A 17 -29.11 -17.79 5.58
CA ARG A 17 -28.65 -19.01 4.87
C ARG A 17 -29.77 -19.69 4.09
N ASN A 18 -30.88 -20.02 4.73
CA ASN A 18 -31.95 -20.79 4.07
C ASN A 18 -32.71 -19.97 3.02
N SER A 19 -32.74 -18.65 3.20
CA SER A 19 -33.38 -17.71 2.28
C SER A 19 -32.53 -17.43 1.05
N TYR A 20 -31.20 -17.38 1.18
CA TYR A 20 -30.31 -16.92 0.11
C TYR A 20 -29.29 -17.95 -0.41
N PHE A 21 -29.03 -19.02 0.35
CA PHE A 21 -28.14 -20.12 -0.06
C PHE A 21 -28.49 -21.44 0.67
N ASN A 22 -29.66 -22.03 0.37
CA ASN A 22 -30.02 -23.35 0.89
C ASN A 22 -29.23 -24.43 0.12
N PRO A 23 -28.31 -25.19 0.74
CA PRO A 23 -27.46 -26.16 0.02
C PRO A 23 -28.23 -27.26 -0.73
N GLU A 24 -29.49 -27.51 -0.35
CA GLU A 24 -30.37 -28.51 -0.99
C GLU A 24 -31.19 -27.93 -2.14
N ALA A 25 -31.26 -26.60 -2.28
CA ALA A 25 -31.95 -25.96 -3.39
C ALA A 25 -31.14 -26.05 -4.69
N PRO A 26 -31.82 -26.03 -5.86
CA PRO A 26 -31.16 -26.00 -7.16
C PRO A 26 -30.36 -24.70 -7.36
N VAL A 27 -29.34 -24.76 -8.21
CA VAL A 27 -28.37 -23.66 -8.40
C VAL A 27 -29.03 -22.42 -9.02
N GLU A 28 -30.06 -22.62 -9.84
CA GLU A 28 -30.88 -21.56 -10.42
C GLU A 28 -31.51 -20.68 -9.34
N GLN A 29 -32.04 -21.31 -8.28
CA GLN A 29 -32.62 -20.56 -7.15
C GLN A 29 -31.53 -19.77 -6.39
N HIS A 30 -30.32 -20.32 -6.26
CA HIS A 30 -29.21 -19.56 -5.64
C HIS A 30 -28.84 -18.33 -6.46
N LEU A 31 -28.86 -18.43 -7.79
CA LEU A 31 -28.59 -17.30 -8.68
C LEU A 31 -29.65 -16.20 -8.55
N GLU A 32 -30.93 -16.57 -8.59
CA GLU A 32 -32.04 -15.62 -8.42
C GLU A 32 -31.97 -14.91 -7.06
N ARG A 33 -31.77 -15.68 -5.99
CA ARG A 33 -31.67 -15.15 -4.63
C ARG A 33 -30.43 -14.29 -4.41
N CYS A 34 -29.32 -14.63 -5.07
CA CYS A 34 -28.11 -13.81 -5.10
C CYS A 34 -28.38 -12.43 -5.69
N ILE A 35 -29.03 -12.38 -6.86
CA ILE A 35 -29.39 -11.14 -7.54
C ILE A 35 -30.39 -10.34 -6.69
N PHE A 36 -31.39 -11.01 -6.12
CA PHE A 36 -32.36 -10.38 -5.23
C PHE A 36 -31.70 -9.76 -3.99
N LEU A 37 -30.75 -10.44 -3.35
CA LEU A 37 -30.04 -9.91 -2.18
C LEU A 37 -29.19 -8.69 -2.54
N ALA A 38 -28.47 -8.74 -3.67
CA ALA A 38 -27.67 -7.62 -4.15
C ALA A 38 -28.54 -6.37 -4.38
N ARG A 39 -29.71 -6.55 -5.00
CA ARG A 39 -30.69 -5.46 -5.23
C ARG A 39 -31.35 -4.94 -3.96
N SER A 40 -31.57 -5.82 -2.97
CA SER A 40 -32.29 -5.46 -1.74
C SER A 40 -31.39 -4.76 -0.73
N SER A 41 -30.15 -5.23 -0.56
CA SER A 41 -29.18 -4.64 0.37
C SER A 41 -27.75 -5.05 0.03
N GLN A 42 -26.99 -4.12 -0.53
CA GLN A 42 -25.58 -4.33 -0.87
C GLN A 42 -24.72 -4.68 0.35
N ALA A 43 -25.01 -4.08 1.51
CA ALA A 43 -24.29 -4.36 2.74
C ALA A 43 -24.55 -5.80 3.24
N ALA A 44 -25.80 -6.24 3.23
CA ALA A 44 -26.16 -7.61 3.62
C ALA A 44 -25.57 -8.64 2.63
N PHE A 45 -25.63 -8.33 1.33
CA PHE A 45 -24.99 -9.13 0.28
C PHE A 45 -23.50 -9.37 0.55
N GLN A 46 -22.76 -8.29 0.79
CA GLN A 46 -21.32 -8.34 1.07
C GLN A 46 -21.01 -9.18 2.32
N ILE A 47 -21.72 -8.96 3.42
CA ILE A 47 -21.51 -9.70 4.68
C ILE A 47 -21.84 -11.19 4.49
N PHE A 48 -22.98 -11.49 3.87
CA PHE A 48 -23.46 -12.86 3.67
C PHE A 48 -22.48 -13.69 2.84
N TYR A 49 -22.13 -13.23 1.65
CA TYR A 49 -21.25 -13.97 0.74
C TYR A 49 -19.80 -14.04 1.23
N ARG A 50 -19.35 -13.07 2.04
CA ARG A 50 -18.06 -13.15 2.74
C ARG A 50 -18.05 -14.25 3.80
N MET A 51 -19.17 -14.45 4.49
CA MET A 51 -19.29 -15.46 5.55
C MET A 51 -19.77 -16.83 5.05
N LEU A 52 -20.11 -16.97 3.77
CA LEU A 52 -20.72 -18.17 3.21
C LEU A 52 -19.90 -19.45 3.49
N HIS A 53 -18.57 -19.35 3.43
CA HIS A 53 -17.64 -20.46 3.71
C HIS A 53 -17.67 -21.01 5.14
N LYS A 54 -18.33 -20.32 6.08
CA LYS A 54 -18.52 -20.76 7.46
C LYS A 54 -19.87 -21.47 7.67
N ILE A 55 -20.82 -21.27 6.76
CA ILE A 55 -22.22 -21.66 6.95
C ILE A 55 -22.71 -22.64 5.88
N ALA A 56 -21.94 -22.90 4.82
CA ALA A 56 -22.30 -23.82 3.75
C ALA A 56 -21.11 -24.73 3.34
N PRO A 57 -21.37 -25.94 2.81
CA PRO A 57 -20.34 -26.84 2.32
C PRO A 57 -19.55 -26.24 1.15
N LEU A 58 -18.22 -26.46 1.10
CA LEU A 58 -17.36 -25.91 0.06
C LEU A 58 -17.73 -26.43 -1.33
N GLU A 59 -18.15 -27.69 -1.44
CA GLU A 59 -18.59 -28.30 -2.71
C GLU A 59 -19.73 -27.51 -3.34
N LYS A 60 -20.71 -27.12 -2.53
CA LYS A 60 -21.89 -26.36 -2.97
C LYS A 60 -21.52 -24.92 -3.34
N ILE A 61 -20.60 -24.31 -2.58
CA ILE A 61 -20.07 -22.98 -2.90
C ILE A 61 -19.32 -22.99 -4.23
N VAL A 62 -18.43 -23.96 -4.46
CA VAL A 62 -17.68 -24.08 -5.72
C VAL A 62 -18.62 -24.33 -6.91
N ALA A 63 -19.64 -25.17 -6.76
CA ALA A 63 -20.65 -25.40 -7.78
C ALA A 63 -21.43 -24.11 -8.13
N PHE A 64 -21.84 -23.35 -7.12
CA PHE A 64 -22.51 -22.07 -7.30
C PHE A 64 -21.63 -21.04 -8.04
N LEU A 65 -20.39 -20.82 -7.59
CA LEU A 65 -19.48 -19.89 -8.27
C LEU A 65 -19.19 -20.31 -9.72
N THR A 66 -19.14 -21.63 -9.98
CA THR A 66 -18.98 -22.16 -11.34
C THR A 66 -20.20 -21.83 -12.21
N ALA A 67 -21.41 -21.94 -11.66
CA ALA A 67 -22.63 -21.57 -12.37
C ALA A 67 -22.71 -20.07 -12.63
N VAL A 68 -22.32 -19.23 -11.68
CA VAL A 68 -22.17 -17.78 -11.88
C VAL A 68 -21.23 -17.49 -13.06
N CYS A 69 -20.08 -18.18 -13.14
CA CYS A 69 -19.17 -18.04 -14.27
C CYS A 69 -19.81 -18.45 -15.60
N LYS A 70 -20.55 -19.56 -15.65
CA LYS A 70 -21.26 -20.02 -16.86
C LYS A 70 -22.29 -19.00 -17.33
N VAL A 71 -23.05 -18.41 -16.41
CA VAL A 71 -24.06 -17.38 -16.70
C VAL A 71 -23.40 -16.14 -17.31
N LEU A 72 -22.32 -15.66 -16.71
CA LEU A 72 -21.57 -14.49 -17.21
C LEU A 72 -20.95 -14.74 -18.60
N LEU A 73 -20.35 -15.92 -18.82
CA LEU A 73 -19.78 -16.29 -20.12
C LEU A 73 -20.85 -16.46 -21.21
N ARG A 74 -22.01 -17.06 -20.85
CA ARG A 74 -23.16 -17.18 -21.77
C ARG A 74 -23.70 -15.81 -22.16
N ASN A 75 -23.82 -14.89 -21.20
CA ASN A 75 -24.25 -13.53 -21.46
C ASN A 75 -23.34 -12.80 -22.48
N HIS A 76 -22.03 -12.91 -22.30
CA HIS A 76 -21.08 -12.34 -23.28
C HIS A 76 -21.21 -12.98 -24.66
N ALA A 77 -21.32 -14.32 -24.72
CA ALA A 77 -21.49 -15.01 -26.00
C ALA A 77 -22.75 -14.55 -26.76
N LEU A 78 -23.84 -14.24 -26.04
CA LEU A 78 -25.06 -13.68 -26.61
C LEU A 78 -24.85 -12.26 -27.14
N LYS A 79 -24.15 -11.40 -26.39
CA LYS A 79 -23.81 -10.03 -26.84
C LYS A 79 -22.94 -10.05 -28.10
N VAL A 80 -21.90 -10.88 -28.14
CA VAL A 80 -21.04 -11.01 -29.33
C VAL A 80 -21.84 -11.46 -30.56
N LYS A 81 -22.77 -12.42 -30.38
CA LYS A 81 -23.66 -12.85 -31.48
C LYS A 81 -24.63 -11.75 -31.93
N ALA A 82 -25.12 -10.91 -31.01
CA ALA A 82 -25.98 -9.78 -31.35
C ALA A 82 -25.22 -8.71 -32.15
N VAL A 83 -24.02 -8.32 -31.71
CA VAL A 83 -23.16 -7.35 -32.39
C VAL A 83 -22.65 -7.88 -33.74
N GLY A 84 -22.37 -9.18 -33.83
CA GLY A 84 -21.97 -9.83 -35.09
C GLY A 84 -23.07 -9.86 -36.15
N LYS A 85 -24.34 -9.83 -35.75
CA LYS A 85 -25.49 -9.72 -36.67
C LYS A 85 -25.76 -8.28 -37.12
N GLU A 86 -25.26 -7.28 -36.39
CA GLU A 86 -25.45 -5.86 -36.71
C GLU A 86 -24.40 -5.35 -37.72
N ASN A 87 -23.26 -6.03 -37.84
CA ASN A 87 -22.17 -5.70 -38.77
C ASN A 87 -22.18 -6.51 -40.09
N VAL A 88 -23.22 -7.32 -40.33
CA VAL A 88 -23.40 -8.04 -41.58
C VAL A 88 -24.49 -7.29 -42.35
N LEU A 89 -24.10 -6.64 -43.45
CA LEU A 89 -25.06 -6.18 -44.46
C LEU A 89 -25.93 -7.37 -44.89
N PRO A 90 -27.24 -7.17 -45.11
CA PRO A 90 -28.12 -8.26 -45.45
C PRO A 90 -27.85 -8.69 -46.88
N ASP A 91 -26.97 -9.65 -47.07
CA ASP A 91 -26.93 -10.45 -48.28
C ASP A 91 -27.58 -11.80 -48.02
N GLU A 92 -28.22 -12.28 -49.08
CA GLU A 92 -29.37 -13.14 -49.12
C GLU A 92 -29.18 -14.55 -48.53
N GLU A 93 -30.31 -15.07 -48.02
CA GLU A 93 -30.71 -16.47 -47.91
C GLU A 93 -29.70 -17.50 -47.37
N GLU A 94 -29.95 -18.00 -46.15
CA GLU A 94 -29.88 -19.44 -45.89
C GLU A 94 -31.01 -19.84 -44.92
N ASP A 95 -31.97 -20.57 -45.48
CA ASP A 95 -33.00 -21.34 -44.79
C ASP A 95 -32.36 -22.38 -43.86
N VAL A 96 -32.51 -22.24 -42.55
CA VAL A 96 -32.50 -23.39 -41.64
C VAL A 96 -33.63 -23.23 -40.63
N SER A 97 -34.62 -24.08 -40.83
CA SER A 97 -35.72 -24.36 -39.92
C SER A 97 -35.19 -24.84 -38.57
N ASP A 98 -35.48 -24.07 -37.52
CA ASP A 98 -35.64 -24.59 -36.16
C ASP A 98 -36.62 -23.68 -35.40
N THR A 99 -37.90 -23.98 -35.61
CA THR A 99 -39.02 -23.51 -34.81
C THR A 99 -38.96 -24.18 -33.43
N ASN A 100 -38.43 -23.46 -32.43
CA ASN A 100 -39.07 -23.35 -31.11
C ASN A 100 -38.39 -22.32 -30.20
N SER A 101 -39.19 -21.33 -29.77
CA SER A 101 -38.89 -20.20 -28.87
C SER A 101 -38.14 -18.99 -29.46
N SER A 102 -38.83 -18.26 -30.34
CA SER A 102 -38.53 -16.88 -30.74
C SER A 102 -38.82 -15.87 -29.60
N ARG A 103 -38.23 -16.07 -28.42
CA ARG A 103 -37.96 -14.93 -27.53
C ARG A 103 -36.50 -14.54 -27.76
N PRO A 104 -36.20 -13.28 -28.13
CA PRO A 104 -34.82 -12.83 -28.13
C PRO A 104 -34.29 -13.09 -26.72
N VAL A 105 -33.26 -13.93 -26.60
CA VAL A 105 -32.64 -14.23 -25.30
C VAL A 105 -32.04 -12.91 -24.83
N GLN A 106 -32.77 -12.22 -23.94
CA GLN A 106 -32.37 -10.90 -23.46
C GLN A 106 -31.05 -11.02 -22.72
N CYS A 107 -30.13 -10.13 -23.08
CA CYS A 107 -28.88 -9.99 -22.34
C CYS A 107 -29.20 -9.52 -20.92
N LEU A 108 -28.38 -9.96 -19.96
CA LEU A 108 -28.49 -9.54 -18.58
C LEU A 108 -28.27 -8.03 -18.45
N GLU A 109 -29.06 -7.40 -17.59
CA GLU A 109 -28.88 -6.00 -17.16
C GLU A 109 -27.48 -5.79 -16.56
N LYS A 110 -26.94 -4.57 -16.72
CA LYS A 110 -25.59 -4.20 -16.24
C LYS A 110 -25.42 -4.47 -14.74
N ASP A 111 -26.39 -4.08 -13.92
CA ASP A 111 -26.38 -4.28 -12.46
C ASP A 111 -26.35 -5.75 -12.06
N THR A 112 -26.99 -6.61 -12.86
CA THR A 112 -26.99 -8.06 -12.64
C THR A 112 -25.60 -8.64 -12.94
N VAL A 113 -24.97 -8.23 -14.04
CA VAL A 113 -23.59 -8.62 -14.37
C VAL A 113 -22.63 -8.17 -13.27
N GLN A 114 -22.80 -6.94 -12.76
CA GLN A 114 -22.01 -6.41 -11.64
C GLN A 114 -22.15 -7.25 -10.38
N SER A 115 -23.39 -7.51 -9.95
CA SER A 115 -23.70 -8.27 -8.73
C SER A 115 -23.10 -9.68 -8.79
N LEU A 116 -23.17 -10.32 -9.96
CA LEU A 116 -22.58 -11.64 -10.20
C LEU A 116 -21.04 -11.60 -10.23
N ALA A 117 -20.42 -10.55 -10.76
CA ALA A 117 -18.97 -10.38 -10.67
C ALA A 117 -18.51 -10.14 -9.22
N GLU A 118 -19.30 -9.41 -8.45
CA GLU A 118 -19.00 -9.09 -7.06
C GLU A 118 -19.14 -10.31 -6.15
N VAL A 119 -20.16 -11.16 -6.35
CA VAL A 119 -20.28 -12.42 -5.58
C VAL A 119 -19.09 -13.34 -5.82
N LEU A 120 -18.57 -13.38 -7.05
CA LEU A 120 -17.34 -14.11 -7.39
C LEU A 120 -16.15 -13.55 -6.60
N ALA A 121 -15.93 -12.24 -6.63
CA ALA A 121 -14.81 -11.59 -5.95
C ALA A 121 -14.84 -11.86 -4.44
N VAL A 122 -15.98 -11.57 -3.80
CA VAL A 122 -16.15 -11.65 -2.35
C VAL A 122 -16.02 -13.09 -1.88
N THR A 123 -16.80 -14.00 -2.45
CA THR A 123 -16.84 -15.40 -2.00
C THR A 123 -15.50 -16.09 -2.26
N TYR A 124 -14.93 -15.93 -3.46
CA TYR A 124 -13.66 -16.57 -3.82
C TYR A 124 -12.50 -16.09 -2.93
N SER A 125 -12.45 -14.80 -2.60
CA SER A 125 -11.40 -14.24 -1.73
C SER A 125 -11.34 -14.92 -0.37
N THR A 126 -12.47 -15.42 0.13
CA THR A 126 -12.59 -16.08 1.44
C THR A 126 -12.27 -17.56 1.42
N ILE A 127 -12.50 -18.25 0.30
CA ILE A 127 -12.29 -19.70 0.19
C ILE A 127 -10.93 -20.08 -0.38
N ARG A 128 -10.29 -19.23 -1.20
CA ARG A 128 -9.10 -19.59 -2.01
C ARG A 128 -7.91 -20.20 -1.25
N ASN A 129 -7.77 -19.90 0.04
CA ASN A 129 -6.66 -20.37 0.87
C ASN A 129 -7.02 -21.59 1.73
N LYS A 130 -8.23 -22.13 1.63
CA LYS A 130 -8.65 -23.31 2.41
C LYS A 130 -7.97 -24.57 1.89
N LYS A 131 -7.22 -25.24 2.77
CA LYS A 131 -6.46 -26.48 2.46
C LYS A 131 -7.36 -27.62 1.95
N GLU A 132 -8.63 -27.64 2.37
CA GLU A 132 -9.65 -28.61 1.96
C GLU A 132 -9.87 -28.65 0.44
N LEU A 133 -9.73 -27.51 -0.25
CA LEU A 133 -9.91 -27.40 -1.70
C LEU A 133 -8.92 -28.24 -2.52
N ILE A 134 -7.74 -28.51 -1.96
CA ILE A 134 -6.65 -29.23 -2.64
C ILE A 134 -6.56 -30.69 -2.17
N ARG A 135 -7.02 -30.98 -0.94
CA ARG A 135 -6.91 -32.31 -0.32
C ARG A 135 -7.98 -33.29 -0.81
N ASN A 136 -9.19 -32.82 -1.15
CA ASN A 136 -10.25 -33.66 -1.69
C ASN A 136 -10.16 -33.72 -3.23
N ALA A 137 -9.97 -34.91 -3.81
CA ALA A 137 -9.78 -35.07 -5.25
C ALA A 137 -10.95 -34.53 -6.10
N LYS A 138 -12.20 -34.83 -5.72
CA LYS A 138 -13.39 -34.34 -6.45
C LYS A 138 -13.52 -32.82 -6.38
N LEU A 139 -13.21 -32.25 -5.20
CA LEU A 139 -13.24 -30.80 -4.99
C LEU A 139 -12.09 -30.10 -5.71
N LYS A 140 -10.92 -30.74 -5.80
CA LYS A 140 -9.74 -30.23 -6.50
C LYS A 140 -10.00 -30.05 -7.99
N ASP A 141 -10.68 -31.00 -8.64
CA ASP A 141 -11.01 -30.88 -10.06
C ASP A 141 -12.07 -29.80 -10.29
N SER A 142 -13.11 -29.77 -9.46
CA SER A 142 -14.13 -28.70 -9.48
C SER A 142 -13.51 -27.31 -9.25
N TRP A 143 -12.53 -27.23 -8.35
CA TRP A 143 -11.77 -26.01 -8.06
C TRP A 143 -10.94 -25.55 -9.26
N LYS A 144 -10.23 -26.46 -9.95
CA LYS A 144 -9.49 -26.12 -11.17
C LYS A 144 -10.41 -25.59 -12.27
N VAL A 145 -11.58 -26.21 -12.45
CA VAL A 145 -12.60 -25.74 -13.42
C VAL A 145 -13.09 -24.35 -13.07
N LEU A 146 -13.35 -24.07 -11.78
CA LEU A 146 -13.74 -22.74 -11.32
C LEU A 146 -12.65 -21.70 -11.61
N VAL A 147 -11.40 -21.97 -11.22
CA VAL A 147 -10.27 -21.05 -11.46
C VAL A 147 -10.10 -20.75 -12.95
N GLY A 148 -10.18 -21.77 -13.82
CA GLY A 148 -10.12 -21.58 -15.27
C GLY A 148 -11.30 -20.77 -15.81
N SER A 149 -12.50 -20.96 -15.26
CA SER A 149 -13.70 -20.21 -15.66
C SER A 149 -13.63 -18.74 -15.21
N MET A 150 -13.18 -18.50 -13.98
CA MET A 150 -13.02 -17.14 -13.44
C MET A 150 -11.99 -16.33 -14.22
N SER A 151 -10.91 -16.96 -14.70
CA SER A 151 -9.93 -16.31 -15.59
C SER A 151 -10.60 -15.78 -16.87
N LYS A 152 -11.45 -16.59 -17.51
CA LYS A 152 -12.21 -16.19 -18.71
C LYS A 152 -13.22 -15.08 -18.40
N VAL A 153 -13.96 -15.22 -17.30
CA VAL A 153 -14.96 -14.23 -16.86
C VAL A 153 -14.30 -12.88 -16.62
N ALA A 154 -13.16 -12.83 -15.94
CA ALA A 154 -12.52 -11.55 -15.62
C ALA A 154 -12.09 -10.78 -16.88
N CYS A 155 -11.57 -11.46 -17.90
CA CYS A 155 -11.24 -10.85 -19.20
C CYS A 155 -12.47 -10.29 -19.92
N VAL A 156 -13.56 -11.06 -19.91
CA VAL A 156 -14.83 -10.77 -20.57
C VAL A 156 -15.56 -9.62 -19.88
N THR A 157 -15.82 -9.73 -18.58
CA THR A 157 -16.59 -8.75 -17.81
C THR A 157 -15.88 -7.40 -17.76
N PHE A 158 -14.55 -7.38 -17.66
CA PHE A 158 -13.81 -6.12 -17.70
C PHE A 158 -13.99 -5.35 -19.02
N GLY A 159 -14.12 -6.05 -20.15
CA GLY A 159 -14.32 -5.41 -21.46
C GLY A 159 -15.73 -4.85 -21.67
N GLU A 160 -16.74 -5.45 -21.04
CA GLU A 160 -18.15 -5.09 -21.25
C GLU A 160 -18.68 -4.03 -20.27
N CYS A 161 -18.04 -3.90 -19.11
CA CYS A 161 -18.52 -2.99 -18.08
C CYS A 161 -18.04 -1.58 -18.37
N GLU A 162 -18.97 -0.62 -18.50
CA GLU A 162 -18.62 0.81 -18.64
C GLU A 162 -18.37 1.44 -17.28
N GLU A 163 -19.18 1.06 -16.29
CA GLU A 163 -19.12 1.57 -14.93
C GLU A 163 -17.84 1.17 -14.19
N LEU A 164 -17.26 2.13 -13.48
CA LEU A 164 -16.01 1.96 -12.74
C LEU A 164 -16.13 0.84 -11.69
N GLN A 165 -17.23 0.79 -10.95
CA GLN A 165 -17.45 -0.20 -9.90
C GLN A 165 -17.49 -1.63 -10.46
N SER A 166 -18.17 -1.81 -11.60
CA SER A 166 -18.18 -3.08 -12.32
C SER A 166 -16.79 -3.49 -12.83
N LYS A 167 -16.00 -2.54 -13.37
CA LYS A 167 -14.60 -2.80 -13.77
C LYS A 167 -13.74 -3.22 -12.58
N LEU A 168 -13.93 -2.60 -11.41
CA LEU A 168 -13.20 -2.92 -10.19
C LEU A 168 -13.58 -4.28 -9.61
N SER A 169 -14.86 -4.64 -9.64
CA SER A 169 -15.31 -5.99 -9.27
C SER A 169 -14.67 -7.04 -10.19
N ALA A 170 -14.62 -6.80 -11.50
CA ALA A 170 -13.92 -7.67 -12.46
C ALA A 170 -12.41 -7.73 -12.20
N LEU A 171 -11.75 -6.61 -11.89
CA LEU A 171 -10.34 -6.57 -11.51
C LEU A 171 -10.07 -7.27 -10.18
N SER A 172 -11.00 -7.19 -9.22
CA SER A 172 -10.90 -7.90 -7.96
C SER A 172 -10.94 -9.41 -8.21
N VAL A 173 -11.89 -9.91 -9.02
CA VAL A 173 -11.91 -11.30 -9.47
C VAL A 173 -10.58 -11.68 -10.15
N ALA A 174 -10.09 -10.82 -11.06
CA ALA A 174 -8.86 -11.06 -11.78
C ALA A 174 -7.61 -11.05 -10.86
N SER A 175 -7.60 -10.23 -9.82
CA SER A 175 -6.44 -10.14 -8.90
C SER A 175 -6.25 -11.40 -8.04
N LEU A 176 -7.29 -12.25 -7.96
CA LEU A 176 -7.33 -13.43 -7.12
C LEU A 176 -7.01 -14.72 -7.92
N VAL A 177 -6.97 -14.64 -9.24
CA VAL A 177 -6.72 -15.78 -10.14
C VAL A 177 -5.32 -15.66 -10.73
N SER A 178 -4.56 -16.76 -10.81
CA SER A 178 -3.25 -16.76 -11.46
C SER A 178 -3.45 -16.71 -12.97
N PHE A 179 -3.11 -15.60 -13.61
CA PHE A 179 -3.10 -15.48 -15.06
C PHE A 179 -1.72 -15.79 -15.60
N GLU A 180 -1.66 -16.71 -16.56
CA GLU A 180 -0.44 -16.94 -17.33
C GLU A 180 -0.39 -16.09 -18.61
N SER A 181 -1.49 -15.47 -19.06
CA SER A 181 -1.57 -15.05 -20.47
C SER A 181 -2.43 -13.84 -20.87
N SER A 182 -3.09 -13.07 -19.99
CA SER A 182 -3.90 -11.91 -20.48
C SER A 182 -3.16 -10.57 -20.45
N SER A 183 -2.22 -10.36 -21.37
CA SER A 183 -1.54 -9.06 -21.58
C SER A 183 -2.53 -7.91 -21.84
N SER A 184 -3.68 -8.21 -22.46
CA SER A 184 -4.76 -7.26 -22.75
C SER A 184 -5.40 -6.68 -21.49
N LEU A 185 -5.69 -7.50 -20.47
CA LEU A 185 -6.33 -7.04 -19.23
C LEU A 185 -5.39 -6.14 -18.42
N SER A 186 -4.09 -6.48 -18.36
CA SER A 186 -3.10 -5.61 -17.74
C SER A 186 -2.98 -4.25 -18.42
N SER A 187 -3.00 -4.22 -19.76
CA SER A 187 -2.94 -2.97 -20.53
C SER A 187 -4.16 -2.09 -20.27
N ARG A 188 -5.37 -2.69 -20.29
CA ARG A 188 -6.59 -1.93 -20.00
C ARG A 188 -6.68 -1.48 -18.54
N CYS A 189 -6.18 -2.26 -17.58
CA CYS A 189 -6.08 -1.83 -16.18
C CYS A 189 -5.08 -0.68 -16.01
N PHE A 190 -3.95 -0.70 -16.73
CA PHE A 190 -3.01 0.43 -16.76
C PHE A 190 -3.67 1.70 -17.32
N SER A 191 -4.46 1.56 -18.41
CA SER A 191 -5.24 2.66 -18.96
C SER A 191 -6.24 3.23 -17.96
N LEU A 192 -6.99 2.36 -17.26
CA LEU A 192 -7.93 2.77 -16.22
C LEU A 192 -7.22 3.48 -15.05
N LEU A 193 -6.11 2.91 -14.57
CA LEU A 193 -5.30 3.53 -13.52
C LEU A 193 -4.85 4.93 -13.93
N ARG A 194 -4.38 5.09 -15.16
CA ARG A 194 -3.97 6.40 -15.70
C ARG A 194 -5.14 7.39 -15.72
N THR A 195 -6.33 6.98 -16.14
CA THR A 195 -7.51 7.85 -16.13
C THR A 195 -7.81 8.33 -14.70
N MET A 196 -7.79 7.42 -13.71
CA MET A 196 -8.04 7.77 -12.31
C MET A 196 -6.99 8.75 -11.77
N LEU A 197 -5.70 8.51 -12.07
CA LEU A 197 -4.59 9.33 -11.60
C LEU A 197 -4.50 10.70 -12.30
N ASN A 198 -5.08 10.85 -13.49
CA ASN A 198 -5.15 12.14 -14.19
C ASN A 198 -6.36 13.00 -13.76
N CYS A 199 -7.35 12.40 -13.11
CA CYS A 199 -8.56 13.09 -12.63
C CYS A 199 -8.44 13.60 -11.18
N THR A 200 -7.46 13.11 -10.41
CA THR A 200 -7.13 13.68 -9.11
C THR A 200 -6.42 15.02 -9.33
N GLY A 201 -6.98 16.14 -8.87
CA GLY A 201 -6.38 17.48 -8.99
C GLY A 201 -5.02 17.62 -8.28
N ASP A 202 -4.64 18.83 -7.87
CA ASP A 202 -3.28 19.14 -7.35
C ASP A 202 -2.83 18.35 -6.11
N ALA A 203 -3.73 17.63 -5.43
CA ALA A 203 -3.40 16.74 -4.31
C ALA A 203 -3.28 15.27 -4.77
N PRO A 204 -2.08 14.69 -4.79
CA PRO A 204 -1.89 13.29 -5.14
C PRO A 204 -2.32 12.43 -3.94
N VAL A 205 -3.57 11.96 -3.93
CA VAL A 205 -4.04 10.94 -2.98
C VAL A 205 -4.60 9.77 -3.78
N LEU A 206 -4.08 8.57 -3.53
CA LEU A 206 -4.56 7.37 -4.20
C LEU A 206 -5.96 6.99 -3.70
N THR A 207 -6.92 7.01 -4.62
CA THR A 207 -8.27 6.51 -4.35
C THR A 207 -8.27 4.99 -4.09
N VAL A 208 -9.35 4.47 -3.52
CA VAL A 208 -9.50 3.04 -3.22
C VAL A 208 -9.40 2.21 -4.51
N GLU A 209 -9.97 2.75 -5.58
CA GLU A 209 -10.01 2.17 -6.91
C GLU A 209 -8.62 2.09 -7.55
N ALA A 210 -7.83 3.17 -7.45
CA ALA A 210 -6.44 3.19 -7.90
C ALA A 210 -5.58 2.16 -7.15
N LYS A 211 -5.78 2.04 -5.83
CA LYS A 211 -5.12 1.03 -4.99
C LYS A 211 -5.48 -0.39 -5.44
N SER A 212 -6.73 -0.66 -5.78
CA SER A 212 -7.17 -1.96 -6.30
C SER A 212 -6.53 -2.28 -7.67
N CYS A 213 -6.42 -1.31 -8.56
CA CYS A 213 -5.72 -1.46 -9.83
C CYS A 213 -4.22 -1.78 -9.64
N LEU A 214 -3.54 -1.11 -8.70
CA LEU A 214 -2.14 -1.39 -8.40
C LEU A 214 -1.94 -2.83 -7.87
N VAL A 215 -2.80 -3.27 -6.93
CA VAL A 215 -2.77 -4.65 -6.41
C VAL A 215 -2.97 -5.65 -7.55
N PHE A 216 -3.93 -5.40 -8.43
CA PHE A 216 -4.17 -6.24 -9.61
C PHE A 216 -2.93 -6.34 -10.51
N LEU A 217 -2.34 -5.21 -10.90
CA LEU A 217 -1.17 -5.17 -11.78
C LEU A 217 0.03 -5.91 -11.16
N CYS A 218 0.28 -5.74 -9.86
CA CYS A 218 1.34 -6.46 -9.16
C CYS A 218 1.09 -7.98 -9.13
N ASN A 219 -0.14 -8.42 -8.85
CA ASN A 219 -0.49 -9.85 -8.86
C ASN A 219 -0.38 -10.46 -10.28
N MET A 220 -0.61 -9.67 -11.32
CA MET A 220 -0.46 -10.05 -12.74
C MET A 220 1.00 -10.09 -13.21
N LYS A 221 1.98 -10.01 -12.31
CA LYS A 221 3.43 -9.94 -12.63
C LYS A 221 3.81 -8.70 -13.47
N ARG A 222 3.00 -7.63 -13.43
CA ARG A 222 3.26 -6.35 -14.12
C ARG A 222 3.84 -5.28 -13.19
N SER A 223 4.29 -5.67 -12.00
CA SER A 223 4.94 -4.79 -11.03
C SER A 223 6.18 -4.08 -11.58
N ALA A 224 6.93 -4.71 -12.49
CA ALA A 224 8.07 -4.07 -13.16
C ALA A 224 7.65 -2.82 -13.95
N ASP A 225 6.53 -2.88 -14.67
CA ASP A 225 6.04 -1.74 -15.45
C ASP A 225 5.56 -0.60 -14.55
N VAL A 226 4.87 -0.95 -13.44
CA VAL A 226 4.46 0.04 -12.43
C VAL A 226 5.70 0.75 -11.87
N LEU A 227 6.73 0.00 -11.50
CA LEU A 227 7.99 0.56 -10.99
C LEU A 227 8.75 1.38 -12.06
N SER A 228 8.70 0.97 -13.33
CA SER A 228 9.27 1.76 -14.44
C SER A 228 8.60 3.13 -14.53
N ARG A 229 7.27 3.19 -14.47
CA ARG A 229 6.53 4.46 -14.49
C ARG A 229 6.78 5.33 -13.27
N VAL A 230 6.93 4.72 -12.10
CA VAL A 230 7.37 5.42 -10.89
C VAL A 230 8.77 6.01 -11.11
N ALA A 231 9.73 5.23 -11.60
CA ALA A 231 11.08 5.72 -11.88
C ALA A 231 11.09 6.86 -12.92
N GLU A 232 10.32 6.75 -14.00
CA GLU A 232 10.11 7.81 -15.00
C GLU A 232 9.59 9.11 -14.35
N SER A 233 8.54 9.02 -13.53
CA SER A 233 7.96 10.19 -12.83
C SER A 233 8.92 10.85 -11.85
N LEU A 234 9.78 10.07 -11.19
CA LEU A 234 10.75 10.60 -10.22
C LEU A 234 11.97 11.21 -10.91
N ASN A 235 12.33 10.74 -12.11
CA ASN A 235 13.41 11.34 -12.89
C ASN A 235 13.09 12.78 -13.32
N GLU A 236 11.81 13.14 -13.47
CA GLU A 236 11.41 14.54 -13.73
C GLU A 236 11.86 15.50 -12.61
N LEU A 237 12.00 15.02 -11.36
CA LEU A 237 12.51 15.82 -10.25
C LEU A 237 14.00 16.16 -10.38
N GLN A 238 14.76 15.39 -11.19
CA GLN A 238 16.19 15.61 -11.42
C GLN A 238 16.45 16.55 -12.60
N ASP A 239 15.57 16.57 -13.60
CA ASP A 239 15.75 17.25 -14.90
C ASP A 239 15.33 18.75 -14.91
N ALA A 240 15.29 19.41 -13.76
CA ALA A 240 15.08 20.88 -13.69
C ALA A 240 16.25 21.70 -14.29
N THR A 241 17.30 21.05 -14.81
CA THR A 241 18.26 21.70 -15.71
C THR A 241 17.83 21.47 -17.16
N PRO A 242 17.55 22.52 -17.95
CA PRO A 242 17.04 22.36 -19.31
C PRO A 242 18.13 21.75 -20.20
N ARG A 243 18.18 20.42 -20.29
CA ARG A 243 18.96 19.74 -21.31
C ARG A 243 18.27 20.00 -22.64
N LYS A 244 18.85 20.89 -23.46
CA LYS A 244 18.54 21.02 -24.90
C LYS A 244 18.84 19.70 -25.59
N ARG A 245 17.97 18.70 -25.45
CA ARG A 245 17.98 17.51 -26.27
C ARG A 245 16.88 17.68 -27.30
N GLN A 246 17.28 18.14 -28.47
CA GLN A 246 16.46 18.08 -29.68
C GLN A 246 16.28 16.59 -29.99
N ARG A 247 15.19 16.00 -29.47
CA ARG A 247 14.74 14.66 -29.84
C ARG A 247 13.40 14.81 -30.53
N VAL A 248 13.27 14.12 -31.66
CA VAL A 248 12.02 13.93 -32.39
C VAL A 248 10.94 13.56 -31.38
N ARG A 249 9.90 14.38 -31.27
CA ARG A 249 8.73 14.12 -30.40
C ARG A 249 7.93 12.98 -31.02
N PHE A 250 8.31 11.75 -30.69
CA PHE A 250 7.28 10.73 -30.56
C PHE A 250 6.37 11.19 -29.42
N VAL A 251 5.05 11.06 -29.57
CA VAL A 251 4.10 11.30 -28.47
C VAL A 251 4.32 10.18 -27.45
N VAL A 252 5.39 10.31 -26.66
CA VAL A 252 5.66 9.45 -25.51
C VAL A 252 4.60 9.82 -24.48
N GLU A 253 3.86 8.81 -24.04
CA GLU A 253 2.83 8.97 -23.02
C GLU A 253 3.38 9.73 -21.81
N LYS A 254 2.69 10.79 -21.39
CA LYS A 254 3.12 11.63 -20.27
C LYS A 254 3.24 10.75 -19.01
N PRO A 255 4.39 10.76 -18.32
CA PRO A 255 4.56 10.01 -17.07
C PRO A 255 3.62 10.56 -15.99
N PHE A 256 3.47 9.81 -14.90
CA PHE A 256 2.76 10.31 -13.71
C PHE A 256 3.44 11.58 -13.19
N SER A 257 2.68 12.45 -12.52
CA SER A 257 3.32 13.52 -11.75
C SER A 257 4.26 12.91 -10.71
N ALA A 258 5.36 13.60 -10.39
CA ALA A 258 6.31 13.13 -9.38
C ALA A 258 5.62 12.83 -8.03
N GLY A 259 4.66 13.67 -7.61
CA GLY A 259 3.87 13.44 -6.40
C GLY A 259 3.06 12.14 -6.45
N THR A 260 2.41 11.87 -7.58
CA THR A 260 1.67 10.61 -7.80
C THR A 260 2.62 9.41 -7.79
N GLY A 261 3.80 9.51 -8.40
CA GLY A 261 4.82 8.47 -8.38
C GLY A 261 5.27 8.10 -6.96
N LEU A 262 5.49 9.11 -6.11
CA LEU A 262 5.82 8.93 -4.70
C LEU A 262 4.70 8.24 -3.93
N GLU A 263 3.44 8.62 -4.14
CA GLU A 263 2.28 7.98 -3.50
C GLU A 263 2.12 6.50 -3.91
N ILE A 264 2.30 6.19 -5.20
CA ILE A 264 2.31 4.82 -5.69
C ILE A 264 3.41 4.03 -4.99
N LEU A 265 4.64 4.57 -4.95
CA LEU A 265 5.76 3.92 -4.28
C LEU A 265 5.47 3.69 -2.80
N ARG A 266 4.93 4.68 -2.08
CA ARG A 266 4.53 4.57 -0.68
C ARG A 266 3.54 3.44 -0.49
N TYR A 267 2.47 3.40 -1.28
CA TYR A 267 1.44 2.37 -1.18
C TYR A 267 2.00 0.97 -1.41
N LEU A 268 2.86 0.81 -2.41
CA LEU A 268 3.52 -0.47 -2.72
C LEU A 268 4.44 -0.94 -1.57
N LEU A 269 5.20 -0.01 -0.96
CA LEU A 269 6.14 -0.33 0.12
C LEU A 269 5.46 -0.54 1.48
N CYS A 270 4.35 0.15 1.75
CA CYS A 270 3.62 0.05 3.02
C CYS A 270 2.58 -1.08 3.05
N THR A 271 2.29 -1.72 1.92
CA THR A 271 1.36 -2.86 1.85
C THR A 271 2.14 -4.18 1.94
N PRO A 272 2.03 -4.97 3.04
CA PRO A 272 2.93 -6.11 3.29
C PRO A 272 3.02 -7.14 2.15
N HIS A 273 1.87 -7.58 1.62
CA HIS A 273 1.85 -8.57 0.52
C HIS A 273 2.51 -8.04 -0.77
N LEU A 274 2.38 -6.73 -1.05
CA LEU A 274 3.02 -6.12 -2.23
C LEU A 274 4.51 -5.92 -2.01
N GLN A 275 4.91 -5.47 -0.82
CA GLN A 275 6.30 -5.34 -0.42
C GLN A 275 7.03 -6.69 -0.59
N ASP A 276 6.47 -7.78 -0.05
CA ASP A 276 7.02 -9.13 -0.20
C ASP A 276 7.16 -9.54 -1.67
N LEU A 277 6.13 -9.27 -2.49
CA LEU A 277 6.17 -9.56 -3.92
C LEU A 277 7.28 -8.80 -4.64
N LEU A 278 7.45 -7.51 -4.35
CA LEU A 278 8.47 -6.66 -4.96
C LEU A 278 9.88 -7.05 -4.52
N LEU A 279 10.09 -7.34 -3.24
CA LEU A 279 11.40 -7.76 -2.72
C LEU A 279 11.83 -9.12 -3.27
N ASN A 280 10.88 -10.00 -3.58
CA ASN A 280 11.17 -11.31 -4.16
C ASN A 280 11.47 -11.26 -5.67
N LYS A 281 10.93 -10.28 -6.41
CA LYS A 281 10.95 -10.30 -7.90
C LYS A 281 11.56 -9.06 -8.56
N HIS A 282 11.65 -7.93 -7.86
CA HIS A 282 11.94 -6.62 -8.44
C HIS A 282 12.96 -5.81 -7.63
N LEU A 283 13.92 -6.50 -7.04
CA LEU A 283 14.96 -5.89 -6.21
C LEU A 283 15.81 -4.86 -6.98
N LEU A 284 16.16 -5.15 -8.24
CA LEU A 284 16.91 -4.22 -9.11
C LEU A 284 16.11 -2.94 -9.45
N PRO A 285 14.86 -3.00 -9.93
CA PRO A 285 14.02 -1.81 -10.09
C PRO A 285 13.89 -0.97 -8.81
N LEU A 286 13.75 -1.62 -7.64
CA LEU A 286 13.72 -0.92 -6.36
C LEU A 286 15.04 -0.20 -6.05
N PHE A 287 16.18 -0.83 -6.34
CA PHE A 287 17.49 -0.21 -6.17
C PHE A 287 17.70 1.01 -7.10
N ASN A 288 17.20 0.93 -8.34
CA ASN A 288 17.23 2.06 -9.27
C ASN A 288 16.40 3.24 -8.75
N ILE A 289 15.20 2.98 -8.23
CA ILE A 289 14.36 3.99 -7.58
C ILE A 289 15.05 4.57 -6.34
N TRP A 290 15.68 3.72 -5.51
CA TRP A 290 16.47 4.17 -4.36
C TRP A 290 17.58 5.13 -4.78
N SER A 291 18.30 4.83 -5.85
CA SER A 291 19.37 5.69 -6.39
C SER A 291 18.83 7.05 -6.87
N ILE A 292 17.64 7.07 -7.47
CA ILE A 292 16.95 8.31 -7.88
C ILE A 292 16.58 9.14 -6.64
N LEU A 293 16.02 8.50 -5.61
CA LEU A 293 15.60 9.15 -4.38
C LEU A 293 16.80 9.66 -3.55
N PHE A 294 17.92 8.93 -3.54
CA PHE A 294 19.18 9.37 -2.92
C PHE A 294 19.67 10.70 -3.51
N ARG A 295 19.65 10.84 -4.85
CA ARG A 295 20.00 12.12 -5.49
C ARG A 295 19.01 13.24 -5.17
N CYS A 296 17.72 12.91 -5.00
CA CYS A 296 16.73 13.88 -4.54
C CYS A 296 17.04 14.35 -3.11
N ALA A 297 17.49 13.45 -2.24
CA ALA A 297 17.95 13.79 -0.90
C ALA A 297 19.19 14.70 -0.91
N GLU A 298 20.17 14.42 -1.78
CA GLU A 298 21.33 15.31 -1.98
C GLU A 298 20.92 16.69 -2.50
N SER A 299 19.93 16.76 -3.39
CA SER A 299 19.36 18.00 -3.89
C SER A 299 18.65 18.78 -2.79
N LEU A 300 17.80 18.11 -2.00
CA LEU A 300 17.10 18.71 -0.85
C LEU A 300 18.09 19.29 0.15
N LYS A 301 19.15 18.54 0.51
CA LYS A 301 20.20 19.04 1.40
C LYS A 301 20.84 20.31 0.83
N ARG A 302 21.20 20.32 -0.46
CA ARG A 302 21.79 21.51 -1.12
C ARG A 302 20.84 22.71 -1.11
N GLN A 303 19.55 22.51 -1.36
CA GLN A 303 18.53 23.58 -1.31
C GLN A 303 18.26 24.06 0.12
N LEU A 304 18.38 23.20 1.12
CA LEU A 304 18.31 23.61 2.52
C LEU A 304 19.58 24.34 2.97
N CYS A 305 20.72 24.12 2.31
CA CYS A 305 21.91 24.93 2.53
C CYS A 305 21.84 26.29 1.80
N HIS A 306 21.40 26.32 0.53
CA HIS A 306 21.44 27.50 -0.34
C HIS A 306 20.05 28.08 -0.63
N ALA A 307 19.89 29.41 -0.59
CA ALA A 307 18.60 30.07 -0.69
C ALA A 307 18.01 30.06 -2.12
N ALA A 308 17.37 28.97 -2.56
CA ALA A 308 16.48 29.01 -3.72
C ALA A 308 15.52 27.81 -3.84
N SER A 309 14.30 28.13 -4.28
CA SER A 309 13.29 27.31 -4.97
C SER A 309 12.07 26.78 -4.20
N SER A 310 10.99 26.60 -4.98
CA SER A 310 9.58 26.55 -4.61
C SER A 310 8.96 25.14 -4.60
N SER A 311 9.73 24.07 -4.89
CA SER A 311 9.21 22.68 -4.93
C SER A 311 9.64 21.82 -3.73
N THR A 312 9.74 22.42 -2.56
CA THR A 312 10.29 21.78 -1.35
C THR A 312 9.44 20.64 -0.81
N SER A 313 8.11 20.69 -0.94
CA SER A 313 7.20 19.68 -0.39
C SER A 313 7.40 18.30 -1.01
N VAL A 314 7.51 18.21 -2.35
CA VAL A 314 7.72 16.95 -3.07
C VAL A 314 9.09 16.35 -2.74
N LEU A 315 10.12 17.19 -2.62
CA LEU A 315 11.46 16.74 -2.23
C LEU A 315 11.51 16.20 -0.79
N VAL A 316 10.76 16.80 0.15
CA VAL A 316 10.64 16.26 1.52
C VAL A 316 9.96 14.88 1.51
N THR A 317 8.88 14.73 0.73
CA THR A 317 8.23 13.41 0.57
C THR A 317 9.16 12.38 -0.08
N SER A 318 9.96 12.79 -1.07
CA SER A 318 11.01 11.94 -1.65
C SER A 318 12.06 11.52 -0.62
N TYR A 319 12.45 12.42 0.28
CA TYR A 319 13.40 12.14 1.36
C TYR A 319 12.85 11.12 2.37
N GLU A 320 11.58 11.24 2.74
CA GLU A 320 10.92 10.27 3.61
C GLU A 320 10.89 8.86 2.96
N LEU A 321 10.51 8.78 1.68
CA LEU A 321 10.47 7.51 0.96
C LEU A 321 11.86 6.94 0.68
N PHE A 322 12.88 7.78 0.49
CA PHE A 322 14.27 7.36 0.46
C PHE A 322 14.65 6.60 1.72
N LEU A 323 14.34 7.15 2.90
CA LEU A 323 14.67 6.53 4.18
C LEU A 323 13.89 5.23 4.40
N LEU A 324 12.60 5.21 4.07
CA LEU A 324 11.76 4.00 4.13
C LEU A 324 12.34 2.88 3.25
N LEU A 325 12.61 3.18 1.98
CA LEU A 325 13.16 2.21 1.04
C LEU A 325 14.55 1.74 1.47
N THR A 326 15.36 2.62 2.06
CA THR A 326 16.67 2.24 2.62
C THR A 326 16.52 1.22 3.74
N ALA A 327 15.60 1.45 4.70
CA ALA A 327 15.32 0.50 5.78
C ALA A 327 14.93 -0.88 5.22
N ILE A 328 14.02 -0.89 4.24
CA ILE A 328 13.51 -2.11 3.61
C ILE A 328 14.63 -2.87 2.89
N LEU A 329 15.43 -2.18 2.07
CA LEU A 329 16.51 -2.81 1.31
C LEU A 329 17.64 -3.31 2.21
N GLN A 330 18.05 -2.54 3.23
CA GLN A 330 19.03 -2.99 4.20
C GLN A 330 18.55 -4.20 5.01
N GLY A 331 17.25 -4.27 5.33
CA GLY A 331 16.64 -5.46 5.95
C GLY A 331 16.81 -6.74 5.13
N GLN A 332 16.92 -6.65 3.80
CA GLN A 332 17.22 -7.81 2.94
C GLN A 332 18.70 -8.20 2.91
N ILE A 333 19.60 -7.29 3.31
CA ILE A 333 21.05 -7.47 3.29
C ILE A 333 21.56 -7.98 4.65
N ASN A 334 20.86 -7.67 5.75
CA ASN A 334 21.31 -7.98 7.11
C ASN A 334 21.48 -9.51 7.33
N PRO A 335 22.64 -9.97 7.87
CA PRO A 335 22.95 -11.37 8.13
C PRO A 335 21.97 -12.12 9.05
N ILE A 336 21.20 -11.42 9.88
CA ILE A 336 20.23 -12.05 10.79
C ILE A 336 19.03 -12.66 10.04
N TYR A 337 18.67 -12.12 8.86
CA TYR A 337 17.48 -12.52 8.09
C TYR A 337 17.83 -13.27 6.79
N LEU A 338 19.05 -13.79 6.68
CA LEU A 338 19.66 -14.08 5.40
C LEU A 338 19.11 -15.33 4.68
N ASN A 339 18.72 -15.14 3.42
CA ASN A 339 18.89 -16.12 2.34
C ASN A 339 20.11 -15.69 1.52
N ALA A 340 21.25 -16.37 1.66
CA ALA A 340 22.56 -15.98 1.10
C ALA A 340 22.58 -15.68 -0.42
N SER A 341 21.64 -16.25 -1.16
CA SER A 341 21.50 -16.04 -2.61
C SER A 341 21.08 -14.61 -3.01
N LYS A 342 20.31 -13.89 -2.18
CA LYS A 342 19.80 -12.54 -2.53
C LYS A 342 20.81 -11.42 -2.34
N SER A 343 21.68 -11.54 -1.34
CA SER A 343 22.75 -10.56 -1.06
C SER A 343 23.79 -10.53 -2.20
N PHE A 344 24.15 -11.70 -2.73
CA PHE A 344 25.06 -11.82 -3.87
C PHE A 344 24.48 -11.21 -5.17
N PHE A 345 23.18 -11.40 -5.40
CA PHE A 345 22.48 -10.83 -6.55
C PHE A 345 22.40 -9.29 -6.51
N MET A 346 22.19 -8.70 -5.32
CA MET A 346 22.23 -7.25 -5.10
C MET A 346 23.61 -6.66 -5.39
N MET A 347 24.67 -7.31 -4.91
CA MET A 347 26.05 -6.84 -5.12
C MET A 347 26.53 -7.00 -6.57
N GLY A 348 25.96 -7.93 -7.33
CA GLY A 348 26.31 -8.14 -8.75
C GLY A 348 25.62 -7.21 -9.75
N LEU A 349 24.57 -6.47 -9.35
CA LEU A 349 23.73 -5.69 -10.28
C LEU A 349 23.77 -4.17 -10.06
N ALA A 350 24.34 -3.71 -8.95
CA ALA A 350 24.51 -2.30 -8.66
C ALA A 350 25.88 -1.81 -9.17
N THR A 351 25.96 -0.55 -9.61
CA THR A 351 27.26 0.14 -9.69
C THR A 351 27.88 0.12 -8.28
N PRO A 352 29.14 -0.34 -8.11
CA PRO A 352 29.73 -0.61 -6.80
C PRO A 352 29.64 0.58 -5.84
N GLU A 353 29.73 1.81 -6.35
CA GLU A 353 29.61 3.06 -5.59
C GLU A 353 28.28 3.24 -4.84
N TYR A 354 27.15 2.83 -5.43
CA TYR A 354 25.82 3.00 -4.82
C TYR A 354 25.48 1.84 -3.90
N ALA A 355 26.01 0.64 -4.16
CA ALA A 355 25.88 -0.50 -3.26
C ALA A 355 26.56 -0.22 -1.91
N GLU A 356 27.78 0.33 -1.95
CA GLU A 356 28.52 0.72 -0.76
C GLU A 356 27.78 1.79 0.06
N LYS A 357 27.19 2.79 -0.62
CA LYS A 357 26.35 3.83 0.01
C LYS A 357 25.08 3.27 0.64
N LEU A 358 24.45 2.25 0.04
CA LEU A 358 23.27 1.60 0.62
C LEU A 358 23.63 0.81 1.89
N ILE A 359 24.79 0.16 1.90
CA ILE A 359 25.27 -0.62 3.05
C ILE A 359 25.69 0.30 4.20
N SER A 360 26.23 1.48 3.90
CA SER A 360 26.70 2.43 4.89
C SER A 360 25.60 3.39 5.38
N LEU A 361 25.06 3.13 6.58
CA LEU A 361 24.17 4.08 7.28
C LEU A 361 24.82 5.46 7.51
N LEU A 362 26.16 5.54 7.51
CA LEU A 362 26.91 6.80 7.59
C LEU A 362 26.72 7.67 6.33
N ALA A 363 26.54 7.05 5.16
CA ALA A 363 26.18 7.79 3.95
C ALA A 363 24.82 8.50 4.11
N ILE A 364 23.86 7.88 4.82
CA ILE A 364 22.56 8.49 5.12
C ILE A 364 22.72 9.62 6.14
N TYR A 365 23.54 9.43 7.17
CA TYR A 365 23.86 10.50 8.13
C TYR A 365 24.40 11.75 7.43
N SER A 366 25.22 11.58 6.38
CA SER A 366 25.75 12.70 5.60
C SER A 366 24.66 13.52 4.89
N LEU A 367 23.43 13.00 4.74
CA LEU A 367 22.30 13.68 4.09
C LEU A 367 21.44 14.52 5.04
N VAL A 368 21.71 14.49 6.35
CA VAL A 368 20.98 15.30 7.33
C VAL A 368 21.27 16.80 7.08
N PRO A 369 20.23 17.65 6.89
CA PRO A 369 20.44 19.07 6.68
C PRO A 369 20.83 19.77 8.00
N VAL A 370 21.52 20.90 7.86
CA VAL A 370 21.80 21.80 8.99
C VAL A 370 20.57 22.67 9.24
N ILE A 371 20.17 22.82 10.50
CA ILE A 371 19.09 23.74 10.88
C ILE A 371 19.68 25.16 10.91
N PRO A 372 19.20 26.09 10.06
CA PRO A 372 19.69 27.48 10.07
C PRO A 372 19.27 28.18 11.37
N ALA A 373 20.13 29.09 11.85
CA ALA A 373 19.86 29.89 13.05
C ALA A 373 18.70 30.87 12.86
N GLN A 374 18.59 31.46 11.66
CA GLN A 374 17.56 32.44 11.31
C GLN A 374 16.17 31.79 11.22
N GLU A 375 15.18 32.44 11.79
CA GLU A 375 13.79 32.00 11.75
C GLU A 375 13.15 32.19 10.37
N GLY A 376 12.14 31.39 10.07
CA GLY A 376 11.39 31.43 8.81
C GLY A 376 11.11 30.06 8.22
N ALA A 377 10.50 30.05 7.04
CA ALA A 377 10.06 28.83 6.35
C ALA A 377 11.20 27.82 6.12
N LYS A 378 12.43 28.29 5.91
CA LYS A 378 13.62 27.46 5.74
C LYS A 378 14.00 26.69 7.01
N LYS A 379 13.95 27.35 8.19
CA LYS A 379 14.18 26.70 9.49
C LYS A 379 13.12 25.64 9.77
N ALA A 380 11.84 25.97 9.54
CA ALA A 380 10.73 25.03 9.69
C ALA A 380 10.87 23.79 8.78
N LEU A 381 11.31 23.99 7.53
CA LEU A 381 11.54 22.90 6.58
C LEU A 381 12.74 22.03 6.97
N SER A 382 13.85 22.64 7.42
CA SER A 382 15.01 21.89 7.96
C SER A 382 14.63 21.10 9.20
N ILE A 383 13.87 21.69 10.12
CA ILE A 383 13.30 21.01 11.30
C ILE A 383 12.52 19.78 10.85
N ARG A 384 11.50 19.96 10.00
CA ARG A 384 10.67 18.85 9.50
C ARG A 384 11.50 17.74 8.83
N THR A 385 12.52 18.11 8.07
CA THR A 385 13.40 17.13 7.39
C THR A 385 14.24 16.34 8.41
N VAL A 386 14.76 17.00 9.45
CA VAL A 386 15.48 16.35 10.55
C VAL A 386 14.54 15.44 11.34
N GLU A 387 13.29 15.86 11.60
CA GLU A 387 12.29 15.01 12.29
C GLU A 387 11.99 13.73 11.50
N ILE A 388 11.84 13.83 10.18
CA ILE A 388 11.66 12.67 9.30
C ILE A 388 12.87 11.72 9.40
N TYR A 389 14.09 12.26 9.35
CA TYR A 389 15.30 11.47 9.53
C TYR A 389 15.33 10.76 10.89
N LEU A 390 15.08 11.50 11.96
CA LEU A 390 15.07 11.01 13.33
C LEU A 390 14.03 9.90 13.55
N ASN A 391 12.84 10.03 12.97
CA ASN A 391 11.82 8.98 12.98
C ASN A 391 12.25 7.73 12.20
N ALA A 392 12.92 7.89 11.06
CA ALA A 392 13.49 6.76 10.33
C ALA A 392 14.64 6.09 11.10
N SER A 393 15.50 6.87 11.76
CA SER A 393 16.58 6.36 12.60
C SER A 393 16.05 5.45 13.69
N LYS A 394 14.96 5.84 14.36
CA LYS A 394 14.26 4.98 15.32
C LYS A 394 13.92 3.61 14.71
N SER A 395 13.40 3.58 13.48
CA SER A 395 13.08 2.34 12.76
C SER A 395 14.33 1.51 12.45
N PHE A 396 15.46 2.13 12.08
CA PHE A 396 16.72 1.41 11.87
C PHE A 396 17.19 0.67 13.14
N PHE A 397 17.04 1.26 14.32
CA PHE A 397 17.32 0.59 15.60
C PHE A 397 16.34 -0.54 15.87
N MET A 398 15.03 -0.30 15.70
CA MET A 398 13.99 -1.31 15.91
C MET A 398 14.15 -2.54 14.99
N MET A 399 14.71 -2.33 13.79
CA MET A 399 15.00 -3.40 12.81
C MET A 399 16.37 -4.05 13.00
N GLY A 400 17.18 -3.60 13.96
CA GLY A 400 18.54 -4.13 14.18
C GLY A 400 19.51 -3.84 13.04
N LEU A 401 19.30 -2.74 12.30
CA LEU A 401 20.14 -2.34 11.17
C LEU A 401 21.28 -1.40 11.56
N ALA A 402 21.12 -0.69 12.69
CA ALA A 402 22.07 0.32 13.13
C ALA A 402 23.42 -0.27 13.56
N THR A 403 24.50 0.44 13.23
CA THR A 403 25.87 0.12 13.69
C THR A 403 26.25 0.98 14.91
N PRO A 404 27.26 0.58 15.71
CA PRO A 404 27.79 1.40 16.80
C PRO A 404 28.18 2.81 16.35
N GLU A 405 28.93 2.91 15.25
CA GLU A 405 29.39 4.19 14.69
C GLU A 405 28.22 5.09 14.30
N TYR A 406 27.15 4.52 13.74
CA TYR A 406 25.93 5.25 13.42
C TYR A 406 25.23 5.75 14.69
N ALA A 407 25.18 4.94 15.76
CA ALA A 407 24.59 5.33 17.03
C ALA A 407 25.33 6.52 17.66
N GLU A 408 26.67 6.51 17.68
CA GLU A 408 27.47 7.62 18.22
C GLU A 408 27.21 8.93 17.46
N LYS A 409 27.17 8.88 16.12
CA LYS A 409 26.87 10.04 15.27
C LYS A 409 25.44 10.56 15.50
N LEU A 410 24.46 9.67 15.62
CA LEU A 410 23.09 10.06 15.90
C LEU A 410 22.94 10.70 17.29
N ILE A 411 23.62 10.18 18.31
CA ILE A 411 23.59 10.76 19.66
C ILE A 411 24.21 12.17 19.66
N SER A 412 25.32 12.34 18.94
CA SER A 412 25.94 13.66 18.74
C SER A 412 24.97 14.64 18.06
N LEU A 413 24.22 14.17 17.06
CA LEU A 413 23.19 14.95 16.38
C LEU A 413 22.03 15.34 17.30
N LEU A 414 21.55 14.39 18.13
CA LEU A 414 20.51 14.65 19.13
C LEU A 414 20.97 15.71 20.14
N ALA A 415 22.24 15.71 20.54
CA ALA A 415 22.80 16.74 21.41
C ALA A 415 22.78 18.13 20.77
N ILE A 416 23.13 18.22 19.47
CA ILE A 416 23.12 19.48 18.71
C ILE A 416 21.69 20.03 18.58
N TYR A 417 20.71 19.17 18.30
CA TYR A 417 19.33 19.59 18.06
C TYR A 417 18.42 19.52 19.29
N ALA A 418 19.00 19.21 20.46
CA ALA A 418 18.24 19.11 21.70
C ALA A 418 17.39 20.35 22.03
N PRO A 419 17.86 21.59 21.81
CA PRO A 419 17.08 22.79 22.09
C PRO A 419 15.86 22.98 21.20
N VAL A 420 15.84 22.36 20.01
CA VAL A 420 14.84 22.62 18.96
C VAL A 420 13.87 21.44 18.79
N LEU A 421 14.30 20.21 19.11
CA LEU A 421 13.55 18.98 18.84
C LEU A 421 13.22 18.18 20.11
N VAL A 422 12.93 18.87 21.22
CA VAL A 422 12.74 18.29 22.57
C VAL A 422 11.79 17.08 22.57
N ALA A 423 10.66 17.16 21.84
CA ALA A 423 9.66 16.10 21.76
C ALA A 423 10.18 14.78 21.14
N ASN A 424 11.19 14.85 20.27
CA ASN A 424 11.71 13.69 19.53
C ASN A 424 12.90 13.02 20.23
N ILE A 425 13.59 13.72 21.13
CA ILE A 425 14.81 13.22 21.79
C ILE A 425 14.52 12.01 22.69
N LYS A 426 13.53 12.11 23.58
CA LYS A 426 13.21 11.04 24.54
C LYS A 426 12.76 9.74 23.84
N PRO A 427 11.82 9.75 22.88
CA PRO A 427 11.40 8.54 22.19
C PRO A 427 12.53 7.82 21.42
N ILE A 428 13.42 8.59 20.79
CA ILE A 428 14.54 8.05 20.01
C ILE A 428 15.63 7.53 20.94
N GLY A 429 15.96 8.29 21.98
CA GLY A 429 16.88 7.89 23.03
C GLY A 429 16.48 6.56 23.69
N LYS A 430 15.20 6.41 24.03
CA LYS A 430 14.65 5.15 24.56
C LYS A 430 14.76 3.99 23.55
N ALA A 431 14.56 4.25 22.26
CA ALA A 431 14.71 3.21 21.23
C ALA A 431 16.16 2.75 21.07
N ILE A 432 17.12 3.69 21.08
CA ILE A 432 18.56 3.40 21.06
C ILE A 432 18.94 2.58 22.30
N LEU A 433 18.54 3.01 23.50
CA LEU A 433 18.81 2.27 24.75
C LEU A 433 18.26 0.85 24.72
N LYS A 434 17.00 0.68 24.28
CA LYS A 434 16.35 -0.63 24.19
C LYS A 434 17.11 -1.60 23.26
N HIS A 435 17.74 -1.07 22.22
CA HIS A 435 18.46 -1.88 21.22
C HIS A 435 19.99 -1.83 21.40
N ALA A 436 20.51 -1.08 22.37
CA ALA A 436 21.94 -0.96 22.65
C ALA A 436 22.63 -2.30 22.92
N LYS A 437 21.89 -3.26 23.51
CA LYS A 437 22.35 -4.65 23.71
C LYS A 437 22.55 -5.44 22.42
N LEU A 438 21.84 -5.09 21.35
CA LEU A 438 21.97 -5.70 20.02
C LEU A 438 23.05 -5.00 19.16
N LEU A 439 23.35 -3.74 19.46
CA LEU A 439 24.30 -2.92 18.69
C LEU A 439 25.76 -3.22 19.01
N ALA A 440 26.08 -3.59 20.25
CA ALA A 440 27.45 -3.63 20.74
C ALA A 440 27.79 -5.03 21.31
N PRO A 441 28.68 -5.81 20.66
CA PRO A 441 29.24 -7.02 21.26
C PRO A 441 30.27 -6.71 22.37
N ALA A 442 30.77 -5.46 22.47
CA ALA A 442 31.77 -5.03 23.45
C ALA A 442 31.15 -4.18 24.59
N PRO A 443 31.42 -4.50 25.88
CA PRO A 443 30.89 -3.76 27.04
C PRO A 443 31.26 -2.27 27.07
N THR A 444 32.43 -1.91 26.54
CA THR A 444 32.97 -0.54 26.52
C THR A 444 32.20 0.39 25.58
N GLN A 445 31.77 -0.11 24.41
CA GLN A 445 30.95 0.64 23.47
C GLN A 445 29.54 0.87 24.01
N MET A 446 28.97 -0.12 24.69
CA MET A 446 27.69 0.04 25.39
C MET A 446 27.77 1.12 26.48
N ALA A 447 28.81 1.10 27.31
CA ALA A 447 29.01 2.11 28.35
C ALA A 447 29.13 3.54 27.78
N SER A 448 29.84 3.70 26.65
CA SER A 448 29.96 4.98 25.93
C SER A 448 28.60 5.49 25.45
N ILE A 449 27.81 4.63 24.78
CA ILE A 449 26.46 4.95 24.28
C ILE A 449 25.53 5.35 25.43
N VAL A 450 25.50 4.59 26.52
CA VAL A 450 24.67 4.87 27.70
C VAL A 450 25.05 6.21 28.34
N THR A 451 26.35 6.45 28.53
CA THR A 451 26.86 7.70 29.13
C THR A 451 26.49 8.93 28.30
N MET A 452 26.54 8.83 26.97
CA MET A 452 26.14 9.95 26.10
C MET A 452 24.62 10.18 26.11
N LEU A 453 23.81 9.13 26.24
CA LEU A 453 22.35 9.26 26.34
C LEU A 453 21.90 9.80 27.72
N ASP A 454 22.62 9.47 28.79
CA ASP A 454 22.37 10.02 30.13
C ASP A 454 22.60 11.54 30.18
N LYS A 455 23.61 12.05 29.45
CA LYS A 455 23.83 13.50 29.28
C LYS A 455 22.67 14.23 28.61
N LEU A 456 21.84 13.51 27.84
CA LEU A 456 20.63 14.04 27.20
C LEU A 456 19.38 13.92 28.10
N LYS A 457 19.54 13.54 29.38
CA LYS A 457 18.45 13.36 30.37
C LYS A 457 17.36 12.38 29.93
N ILE A 458 17.68 11.39 29.08
CA ILE A 458 16.70 10.45 28.52
C ILE A 458 16.06 9.55 29.60
N ASN A 459 16.78 9.30 30.70
CA ASN A 459 16.36 8.47 31.83
C ASN A 459 15.63 9.22 32.96
N THR A 460 15.32 10.51 32.79
CA THR A 460 14.51 11.22 33.80
C THR A 460 13.05 10.73 33.71
N PRO A 461 12.47 10.17 34.80
CA PRO A 461 11.04 9.88 34.85
C PRO A 461 10.26 11.18 34.56
N GLU A 462 9.15 11.07 33.84
CA GLU A 462 8.22 12.19 33.74
C GLU A 462 7.76 12.54 35.16
N PRO A 463 7.75 13.82 35.57
CA PRO A 463 7.15 14.18 36.83
C PRO A 463 5.72 13.66 36.80
N SER A 464 5.39 12.85 37.79
CA SER A 464 4.02 12.37 37.97
C SER A 464 3.15 13.61 38.17
N GLN A 465 1.91 13.59 37.67
CA GLN A 465 0.98 14.72 37.86
C GLN A 465 0.71 15.01 39.36
N GLU A 466 1.11 14.11 40.27
CA GLU A 466 1.05 14.30 41.73
C GLU A 466 2.17 15.20 42.29
N ASP A 467 3.32 15.35 41.60
CA ASP A 467 4.43 16.18 42.07
C ASP A 467 4.22 17.69 41.77
N ALA A 468 3.37 17.99 40.78
CA ALA A 468 3.02 19.36 40.41
C ALA A 468 2.01 20.00 41.37
N GLU A 469 1.12 19.21 41.98
CA GLU A 469 0.15 19.72 42.97
C GLU A 469 0.80 19.99 44.33
N ASN A 470 1.78 19.19 44.74
CA ASN A 470 2.49 19.40 46.01
C ASN A 470 3.47 20.57 46.00
N SER A 471 3.94 20.99 44.82
CA SER A 471 4.85 22.14 44.68
C SER A 471 4.10 23.48 44.64
N ALA A 472 2.82 23.47 44.25
CA ALA A 472 1.97 24.67 44.21
C ALA A 472 1.36 25.04 45.57
N GLN A 473 1.36 24.14 46.55
CA GLN A 473 0.80 24.39 47.90
C GLN A 473 1.84 24.91 48.92
N ALA A 474 3.11 25.06 48.55
CA ALA A 474 4.17 25.52 49.45
C ALA A 474 4.49 27.03 49.33
N GLU A 475 3.83 27.78 48.44
CA GLU A 475 4.14 29.20 48.17
C GLU A 475 3.04 30.21 48.56
N GLU A 476 2.03 29.83 49.35
CA GLU A 476 1.10 30.79 49.97
C GLU A 476 1.33 30.91 51.49
N VAL A 477 2.33 31.71 51.86
CA VAL A 477 2.36 32.38 53.17
C VAL A 477 2.11 33.86 52.92
N PRO A 478 0.97 34.45 53.35
CA PRO A 478 0.76 35.87 53.17
C PRO A 478 1.55 36.65 54.23
N GLN A 479 2.49 37.48 53.76
CA GLN A 479 2.98 38.65 54.49
C GLN A 479 1.96 39.79 54.35
N ALA A 480 1.37 40.23 55.46
CA ALA A 480 0.74 41.55 55.63
C ALA A 480 0.48 41.77 57.14
N GLU A 481 0.66 42.91 57.77
CA GLU A 481 1.20 44.24 57.47
C GLU A 481 1.35 44.87 58.87
N GLU A 482 2.55 45.33 59.25
CA GLU A 482 2.70 46.24 60.40
C GLU A 482 2.61 47.68 59.88
N HIS A 483 1.53 48.39 60.22
CA HIS A 483 1.61 49.84 60.42
C HIS A 483 0.53 50.32 61.41
N ASN A 484 0.94 50.37 62.67
CA ASN A 484 0.87 51.51 63.57
C ASN A 484 -0.29 52.52 63.40
N ASN A 485 -1.18 52.58 64.39
CA ASN A 485 -1.92 53.80 64.73
C ASN A 485 -2.16 53.83 66.26
N GLN A 486 -1.27 54.51 66.98
CA GLN A 486 -1.58 55.06 68.30
C GLN A 486 -1.99 56.53 68.13
N GLN A 487 -3.28 56.80 68.29
CA GLN A 487 -3.83 58.09 68.70
C GLN A 487 -5.19 57.84 69.37
N ASN A 488 -5.19 57.70 70.70
CA ASN A 488 -6.05 58.46 71.62
C ASN A 488 -6.12 57.80 73.02
N ALA A 489 -5.93 58.67 74.02
CA ALA A 489 -6.13 58.54 75.47
C ALA A 489 -5.10 57.74 76.28
#